data_AF-A0A645DV73-F1
#
_entry.id   AF-A0A645DV73-F1
#
_cell.length_a   1.000
_cell.length_b   1.000
_cell.length_c   1.000
_cell.angle_alpha   90.00
_cell.angle_beta   90.00
_cell.angle_gamma   90.00
#
_symmetry.space_group_name_H-M   'P 1'
#
loop_
_entity.id
_entity.type
_entity.pdbx_description
1 polymer ?
#
loop_
_entity_poly.entity_id
_entity_poly.type
_entity_poly.pdbx_seq_one_letter_code
_entity_poly.pdbx_strand_id
1 'polypeptide(L)'
;MNRTDLTLREEKPRTCVVCGKIFYAEKAQRVTCGSPECQKVRHAQQMHELHLRYRAAGKKKQIRKHPAAISRDSGLSSAMSINEACVRARKAGVSYGVYVAQIKSAIHNM
;
A
#
# COMPACT_ATOMS: atom_id res chain seq x y z
N MET A 1 -38.62 31.59 -6.17
CA MET A 1 -38.77 30.72 -4.99
C MET A 1 -37.38 30.45 -4.44
N ASN A 2 -36.94 31.25 -3.46
CA ASN A 2 -35.61 31.15 -2.87
C ASN A 2 -35.58 30.00 -1.84
N ARG A 3 -35.04 28.85 -2.24
CA ARG A 3 -34.69 27.75 -1.32
C ARG A 3 -33.35 28.07 -0.64
N THR A 4 -33.34 29.06 0.24
CA THR A 4 -32.25 29.20 1.22
C THR A 4 -32.79 28.75 2.55
N ASP A 5 -33.04 27.43 2.66
CA ASP A 5 -33.16 26.77 3.95
C ASP A 5 -31.78 26.79 4.60
N LEU A 6 -31.53 27.87 5.33
CA LEU A 6 -30.53 28.00 6.37
C LEU A 6 -30.84 26.94 7.43
N THR A 7 -30.46 25.69 7.17
CA THR A 7 -30.27 24.74 8.27
C THR A 7 -29.10 25.30 9.08
N LEU A 8 -29.42 26.05 10.13
CA LEU A 8 -28.54 26.25 11.27
C LEU A 8 -28.21 24.86 11.80
N ARG A 9 -27.21 24.22 11.19
CA ARG A 9 -26.65 22.98 11.69
C ARG A 9 -26.02 23.37 13.00
N GLU A 10 -26.74 23.13 14.09
CA GLU A 10 -26.20 23.26 15.43
C GLU A 10 -24.91 22.43 15.49
N GLU A 11 -23.78 23.13 15.41
CA GLU A 11 -22.49 22.50 15.49
C GLU A 11 -22.33 22.04 16.93
N LYS A 12 -22.70 20.80 17.21
CA LYS A 12 -22.54 20.24 18.55
C LYS A 12 -21.05 20.20 18.87
N PRO A 13 -20.61 20.82 19.98
CA PRO A 13 -19.22 20.78 20.38
C PRO A 13 -18.79 19.32 20.62
N ARG A 14 -17.61 18.97 20.14
CA ARG A 14 -17.04 17.62 20.23
C ARG A 14 -15.65 17.67 20.83
N THR A 15 -15.27 16.62 21.53
CA THR A 15 -13.95 16.50 22.14
C THR A 15 -13.01 15.71 21.23
N CYS A 16 -11.84 16.26 20.94
CA CYS A 16 -10.83 15.58 20.14
C CYS A 16 -10.32 14.33 20.86
N VAL A 17 -10.43 13.18 20.23
CA VAL A 17 -9.99 11.90 20.82
C VAL A 17 -8.48 11.79 21.05
N VAL A 18 -7.68 12.69 20.45
CA VAL A 18 -6.21 12.69 20.59
C VAL A 18 -5.73 13.68 21.64
N CYS A 19 -6.24 14.92 21.61
CA CYS A 19 -5.74 15.99 22.47
C CYS A 19 -6.74 16.51 23.51
N GLY A 20 -7.97 15.98 23.55
CA GLY A 20 -9.00 16.36 24.52
C GLY A 20 -9.60 17.76 24.34
N LYS A 21 -9.16 18.54 23.34
CA LYS A 21 -9.70 19.88 23.08
C LYS A 21 -11.10 19.81 22.46
N ILE A 22 -11.94 20.76 22.84
CA ILE A 22 -13.27 20.95 22.23
C ILE A 22 -13.10 21.57 20.84
N PHE A 23 -13.82 21.06 19.85
CA PHE A 23 -13.86 21.55 18.49
C PHE A 23 -15.25 21.40 17.88
N TYR A 24 -15.53 22.21 16.87
CA TYR A 24 -16.74 22.16 16.07
C TYR A 24 -16.45 21.49 14.74
N ALA A 25 -17.35 20.64 14.27
CA ALA A 25 -17.14 19.85 13.07
C ALA A 25 -18.38 19.85 12.18
N GLU A 26 -18.18 20.23 10.92
CA GLU A 26 -19.21 20.18 9.89
C GLU A 26 -19.74 18.75 9.66
N LYS A 27 -18.83 17.75 9.74
CA LYS A 27 -19.14 16.34 9.53
C LYS A 27 -19.28 15.60 10.84
N ALA A 28 -20.40 14.91 11.00
CA ALA A 28 -20.71 14.09 12.19
C ALA A 28 -19.76 12.90 12.41
N GLN A 29 -18.91 12.56 11.43
CA GLN A 29 -17.93 11.48 11.55
C GLN A 29 -16.54 11.95 11.99
N ARG A 30 -16.27 13.26 12.01
CA ARG A 30 -14.96 13.79 12.40
C ARG A 30 -14.80 13.70 13.92
N VAL A 31 -13.74 13.01 14.34
CA VAL A 31 -13.40 12.74 15.76
C VAL A 31 -12.16 13.49 16.25
N THR A 32 -11.41 14.11 15.35
CA THR A 32 -10.22 14.92 15.69
C THR A 32 -10.46 16.39 15.42
N CYS A 33 -9.84 17.26 16.22
CA CYS A 33 -9.91 18.72 16.05
C CYS A 33 -9.38 19.22 14.70
N GLY A 34 -8.62 18.41 13.97
CA GLY A 34 -8.15 18.70 12.61
C GLY A 34 -6.75 19.28 12.53
N SER A 35 -6.06 19.45 13.67
CA SER A 35 -4.63 19.69 13.61
C SER A 35 -3.94 18.51 12.92
N PRO A 36 -2.91 18.78 12.10
CA PRO A 36 -2.21 17.74 11.35
C PRO A 36 -1.59 16.68 12.28
N GLU A 37 -1.17 17.08 13.47
CA GLU A 37 -0.65 16.17 14.50
C GLU A 37 -1.72 15.19 14.99
N CYS A 38 -2.91 15.68 15.34
CA CYS A 38 -4.00 14.80 15.81
C CYS A 38 -4.50 13.87 14.70
N GLN A 39 -4.52 14.34 13.45
CA GLN A 39 -4.88 13.52 12.30
C GLN A 39 -3.86 12.40 12.06
N LYS A 40 -2.56 12.70 12.11
CA LYS A 40 -1.48 11.70 11.96
C LYS A 40 -1.57 10.63 13.05
N VAL A 41 -1.74 11.03 14.31
CA VAL A 41 -1.87 10.09 15.43
C VAL A 41 -3.10 9.21 15.24
N ARG A 42 -4.26 9.80 14.91
CA ARG A 42 -5.49 9.03 14.71
C ARG A 42 -5.38 8.05 13.54
N HIS A 43 -4.74 8.46 12.44
CA HIS A 43 -4.49 7.57 11.31
C HIS A 43 -3.60 6.39 11.69
N ALA A 44 -2.51 6.62 12.44
CA ALA A 44 -1.64 5.56 12.94
C ALA A 44 -2.39 4.57 13.84
N GLN A 45 -3.22 5.07 14.77
CA GLN A 45 -4.08 4.24 15.62
C GLN A 45 -5.05 3.37 14.80
N GLN A 46 -5.71 3.97 13.80
CA GLN A 46 -6.62 3.23 12.91
C GLN A 46 -5.91 2.11 12.14
N MET A 47 -4.72 2.37 11.61
CA MET A 47 -3.92 1.34 10.93
C MET A 47 -3.51 0.22 11.88
N HIS A 48 -3.15 0.56 13.12
CA HIS A 48 -2.81 -0.42 14.14
C HIS A 48 -4.01 -1.31 14.51
N GLU A 49 -5.17 -0.71 14.81
CA GLU A 49 -6.42 -1.43 15.08
C GLU A 49 -6.79 -2.36 13.91
N LEU A 50 -6.66 -1.86 12.68
CA LEU A 50 -6.93 -2.64 11.48
C LEU A 50 -5.98 -3.85 11.36
N HIS A 51 -4.69 -3.66 11.59
CA HIS A 51 -3.71 -4.75 11.59
C HIS A 51 -4.00 -5.81 12.66
N LEU A 52 -4.36 -5.39 13.88
CA LEU A 52 -4.77 -6.31 14.93
C LEU A 52 -6.01 -7.12 14.53
N ARG A 53 -7.02 -6.46 13.94
CA ARG A 53 -8.23 -7.13 13.43
C ARG A 53 -7.91 -8.16 12.35
N TYR A 54 -7.04 -7.83 11.40
CA TYR A 54 -6.61 -8.78 10.36
C TYR A 54 -5.89 -9.99 10.95
N ARG A 55 -5.00 -9.76 11.93
CA ARG A 55 -4.27 -10.83 12.63
C ARG A 55 -5.24 -11.73 13.40
N ALA A 56 -6.16 -11.15 14.16
CA ALA A 56 -7.15 -11.88 14.94
C ALA A 56 -8.10 -12.71 14.05
N ALA A 57 -8.48 -12.19 12.88
CA ALA A 57 -9.34 -12.89 11.94
C ALA A 57 -8.65 -14.08 11.22
N GLY A 58 -7.36 -14.33 11.47
CA GLY A 58 -6.60 -15.39 10.78
C GLY A 58 -6.49 -15.20 9.26
N LYS A 59 -6.95 -14.05 8.74
CA LYS A 59 -6.91 -13.72 7.32
C LYS A 59 -5.47 -13.39 6.97
N LYS A 60 -4.70 -14.40 6.54
CA LYS A 60 -3.49 -14.15 5.74
C LYS A 60 -3.93 -13.20 4.64
N LYS A 61 -3.31 -12.02 4.53
CA LYS A 61 -3.54 -11.13 3.37
C LYS A 61 -3.41 -12.04 2.16
N GLN A 62 -4.52 -12.32 1.47
CA GLN A 62 -4.43 -12.84 0.13
C GLN A 62 -3.70 -11.71 -0.59
N ILE A 63 -2.39 -11.84 -0.72
CA ILE A 63 -1.65 -11.10 -1.73
C ILE A 63 -2.39 -11.51 -2.97
N ARG A 64 -3.31 -10.66 -3.44
CA ARG A 64 -3.91 -10.80 -4.74
C ARG A 64 -2.67 -10.85 -5.62
N LYS A 65 -2.32 -12.06 -6.08
CA LYS A 65 -1.34 -12.22 -7.14
C LYS A 65 -1.93 -11.33 -8.22
N HIS A 66 -1.37 -10.12 -8.38
CA HIS A 66 -1.74 -9.30 -9.52
C HIS A 66 -1.58 -10.24 -10.71
N PRO A 67 -2.62 -10.45 -11.52
CA PRO A 67 -2.56 -11.41 -12.60
C PRO A 67 -1.39 -11.01 -13.50
N ALA A 68 -0.30 -11.76 -13.37
CA ALA A 68 0.84 -11.91 -14.25
C ALA A 68 1.13 -10.77 -15.26
N ALA A 69 1.16 -9.51 -14.82
CA ALA A 69 1.59 -8.38 -15.65
C ALA A 69 3.09 -8.11 -15.52
N ILE A 70 3.87 -9.07 -15.00
CA ILE A 70 5.32 -8.95 -14.93
C ILE A 70 5.93 -10.24 -15.49
N SER A 71 6.58 -10.07 -16.65
CA SER A 71 7.54 -10.94 -17.34
C SER A 71 7.02 -12.13 -18.18
N ARG A 72 6.25 -11.84 -19.25
CA ARG A 72 6.39 -12.60 -20.51
C ARG A 72 7.52 -12.06 -21.42
N ASP A 73 8.03 -10.85 -21.16
CA ASP A 73 9.15 -10.23 -21.90
C ASP A 73 10.55 -10.59 -21.36
N SER A 74 10.66 -11.65 -20.56
CA SER A 74 11.98 -12.07 -20.10
C SER A 74 12.77 -12.82 -21.17
N GLY A 75 12.17 -13.21 -22.32
CA GLY A 75 12.90 -13.84 -23.44
C GLY A 75 13.75 -15.06 -23.04
N LEU A 76 13.61 -15.53 -21.79
CA LEU A 76 14.24 -16.74 -21.30
C LEU A 76 13.43 -17.86 -21.92
N SER A 77 13.98 -18.37 -23.03
CA SER A 77 13.49 -19.57 -23.68
C SER A 77 13.31 -20.67 -22.64
N SER A 78 12.40 -21.59 -22.94
CA SER A 78 11.90 -22.71 -22.14
C SER A 78 12.96 -23.64 -21.50
N ALA A 79 14.26 -23.35 -21.59
CA ALA A 79 15.35 -24.25 -21.25
C ALA A 79 15.97 -24.04 -19.86
N MET A 80 15.79 -22.89 -19.18
CA MET A 80 16.48 -22.64 -17.90
C MET A 80 15.55 -22.11 -16.80
N SER A 81 15.50 -22.82 -15.67
CA SER A 81 14.71 -22.38 -14.50
C SER A 81 15.33 -21.14 -13.83
N ILE A 82 14.51 -20.35 -13.13
CA ILE A 82 14.99 -19.18 -12.35
C ILE A 82 16.09 -19.59 -11.36
N ASN A 83 15.94 -20.75 -10.71
CA ASN A 83 16.93 -21.26 -9.75
C ASN A 83 18.27 -21.55 -10.42
N GLU A 84 18.24 -22.15 -11.60
CA GLU A 84 19.45 -22.46 -12.37
C GLU A 84 20.17 -21.19 -12.82
N ALA A 85 19.42 -20.19 -13.30
CA ALA A 85 19.97 -18.89 -13.66
C ALA A 85 20.61 -18.17 -12.46
N CYS A 86 20.00 -18.24 -11.28
CA CYS A 86 20.57 -17.70 -10.05
C CYS A 86 21.89 -18.41 -9.66
N VAL A 87 21.96 -19.74 -9.79
CA VAL A 87 23.17 -20.51 -9.50
C VAL A 87 24.30 -20.12 -10.46
N ARG A 88 24.00 -19.99 -11.75
CA ARG A 88 24.99 -19.59 -12.76
C ARG A 88 25.47 -18.15 -12.56
N ALA A 89 24.58 -17.22 -12.22
CA ALA A 89 24.94 -15.84 -11.89
C ALA A 89 25.94 -15.77 -10.73
N ARG A 90 25.69 -16.54 -9.65
CA ARG A 90 26.61 -16.65 -8.51
C ARG A 90 27.97 -17.24 -8.90
N LYS A 91 27.99 -18.30 -9.71
CA LYS A 91 29.24 -18.89 -10.22
C LYS A 91 30.04 -17.92 -11.07
N ALA A 92 29.36 -17.06 -11.83
CA ALA A 92 29.98 -16.01 -12.64
C ALA A 92 30.31 -14.73 -11.84
N GLY A 93 30.03 -14.69 -10.53
CA GLY A 93 30.32 -13.53 -9.69
C GLY A 93 29.48 -12.28 -10.00
N VAL A 94 28.36 -12.43 -10.69
CA VAL A 94 27.49 -11.32 -11.12
C VAL A 94 26.09 -11.42 -10.50
N SER A 95 25.39 -10.29 -10.43
CA SER A 95 23.99 -10.29 -9.98
C SER A 95 23.08 -10.96 -11.02
N TYR A 96 21.96 -11.53 -10.56
CA TYR A 96 20.98 -12.17 -11.43
C TYR A 96 20.51 -11.26 -12.57
N GLY A 97 20.26 -9.98 -12.29
CA GLY A 97 19.83 -9.01 -13.30
C GLY A 97 20.87 -8.79 -14.41
N VAL A 98 22.16 -8.69 -14.04
CA VAL A 98 23.28 -8.54 -14.98
C VAL A 98 23.44 -9.81 -15.83
N TYR A 99 23.37 -10.97 -15.19
CA TYR A 99 23.46 -12.26 -15.86
C TYR A 99 22.36 -12.46 -16.92
N VAL A 100 21.11 -12.12 -16.59
CA VAL A 100 19.98 -12.22 -17.53
C VAL A 100 20.12 -11.24 -18.69
N ALA A 101 20.61 -10.03 -18.44
CA ALA A 101 20.86 -9.05 -19.51
C ALA A 101 21.92 -9.54 -20.51
N GLN A 102 23.00 -10.15 -20.04
CA GLN A 102 24.07 -10.73 -20.87
C GLN A 102 23.55 -11.84 -21.79
N ILE A 103 22.73 -12.75 -21.25
CA ILE A 103 22.12 -13.83 -22.04
C ILE A 103 21.20 -13.25 -23.12
N LYS A 104 20.35 -12.29 -22.76
CA LYS A 104 19.45 -11.63 -23.72
C LYS A 104 20.22 -10.95 -24.85
N SER A 105 21.31 -10.25 -24.53
CA SER A 105 22.15 -9.63 -25.56
C SER A 105 22.82 -10.65 -26.46
N ALA A 106 23.22 -11.83 -25.95
CA ALA A 106 23.80 -12.88 -26.77
C ALA A 106 22.80 -13.47 -27.77
N ILE A 107 21.54 -13.66 -27.35
CA ILE A 107 20.46 -14.20 -28.20
C ILE A 107 20.09 -13.22 -29.33
N HIS A 108 20.06 -11.91 -29.07
CA HIS A 108 19.70 -10.91 -30.08
C HIS A 108 20.78 -10.65 -31.15
N ASN A 109 22.02 -11.12 -30.93
CA ASN A 109 23.13 -10.97 -31.88
C ASN A 109 23.42 -12.25 -32.68
N MET A 110 22.56 -13.28 -32.55
CA MET A 110 22.58 -14.50 -33.37
C MET A 110 21.48 -14.44 -34.42
#